data_AF-N1PA36-F1
#
_entry.id   AF-N1PA36-F1
#
_cell.length_a   1.000
_cell.length_b   1.000
_cell.length_c   1.000
_cell.angle_alpha   90.00
_cell.angle_beta   90.00
_cell.angle_gamma   90.00
#
_symmetry.space_group_name_H-M   'P 1'
#
loop_
_entity.id
_entity.type
_entity.pdbx_description
1 polymer ?
#
loop_
_entity_poly.entity_id
_entity_poly.type
_entity_poly.pdbx_seq_one_letter_code
_entity_poly.pdbx_strand_id
1 'polypeptide(L)'
;MFYNNVLALPLLLVFSFIMEDWSTKNLSVNLSADSLAAMVISGLMSVGISYCSGWCVRVTSSTTYSMVGALNKLPIALAGLVFFDAPKNFLSFFSIFLGFLSGLLYAVAKQKKIQQQKVLAATLEK
;
A
#
# COMPACT_ATOMS: atom_id res chain seq x y z
N MET A 1 9.67 -6.46 8.41
CA MET A 1 8.96 -7.64 7.85
C MET A 1 8.82 -8.74 8.89
N PHE A 2 9.92 -9.30 9.45
CA PHE A 2 9.85 -10.43 10.39
C PHE A 2 8.90 -10.22 11.57
N TYR A 3 9.14 -9.17 12.39
CA TYR A 3 8.28 -8.88 13.54
C TYR A 3 6.81 -8.65 13.15
N ASN A 4 6.55 -7.81 12.14
CA ASN A 4 5.16 -7.56 11.69
C ASN A 4 4.43 -8.85 11.32
N ASN A 5 5.07 -9.76 10.59
CA ASN A 5 4.42 -10.99 10.16
C ASN A 5 4.27 -11.99 11.32
N VAL A 6 5.31 -12.18 12.14
CA VAL A 6 5.27 -13.13 13.27
C VAL A 6 4.27 -12.69 14.33
N LEU A 7 4.20 -11.41 14.66
CA LEU A 7 3.23 -10.88 15.63
C LEU A 7 1.81 -10.86 15.05
N ALA A 8 1.66 -10.72 13.73
CA ALA A 8 0.35 -10.77 13.08
C ALA A 8 -0.26 -12.19 13.09
N LEU A 9 0.54 -13.26 13.09
CA LEU A 9 0.03 -14.64 13.08
C LEU A 9 -0.96 -14.95 14.24
N PRO A 10 -0.59 -14.80 15.53
CA PRO A 10 -1.53 -15.07 16.62
C PRO A 10 -2.70 -14.09 16.61
N LEU A 11 -2.48 -12.84 16.21
CA LEU A 11 -3.54 -11.82 16.14
C LEU A 11 -4.59 -12.19 15.08
N LEU A 12 -4.16 -12.49 13.85
CA LEU A 12 -5.05 -12.88 12.75
C LEU A 12 -5.78 -14.19 13.05
N LEU A 13 -5.12 -15.15 13.69
CA LEU A 13 -5.73 -16.40 14.11
C LEU A 13 -6.85 -16.17 15.15
N VAL A 14 -6.62 -15.31 16.15
CA VAL A 14 -7.65 -14.95 17.13
C VAL A 14 -8.83 -14.23 16.45
N PHE A 15 -8.57 -13.28 15.56
CA PHE A 15 -9.64 -12.57 14.84
C PHE A 15 -10.43 -13.50 13.91
N SER A 16 -9.79 -14.49 13.29
CA SER A 16 -10.47 -15.51 12.48
C SER A 16 -11.45 -16.34 13.33
N PHE A 17 -11.09 -16.74 14.56
CA PHE A 17 -12.03 -17.44 15.45
C PHE A 17 -13.22 -16.59 15.92
N ILE A 18 -13.06 -15.27 16.01
CA ILE A 18 -14.11 -14.38 16.48
C ILE A 18 -15.07 -13.99 15.34
N MET A 19 -14.54 -13.77 14.14
CA MET A 19 -15.28 -13.18 13.02
C MET A 19 -15.73 -14.17 11.95
N GLU A 20 -15.09 -15.34 11.84
CA GLU A 20 -15.35 -16.30 10.78
C GLU A 20 -16.07 -17.56 11.30
N ASP A 21 -16.83 -18.22 10.42
CA ASP A 21 -17.51 -19.48 10.73
C ASP A 21 -16.56 -20.67 10.51
N TRP A 22 -16.27 -21.40 11.59
CA TRP A 22 -15.42 -22.59 11.60
C TRP A 22 -16.17 -23.91 11.37
N SER A 23 -17.38 -23.85 10.82
CA SER A 23 -18.15 -25.04 10.40
C SER A 23 -17.36 -25.91 9.41
N THR A 24 -17.50 -27.23 9.54
CA THR A 24 -16.81 -28.23 8.69
C THR A 24 -17.09 -28.03 7.19
N LYS A 25 -18.31 -27.59 6.85
CA LYS A 25 -18.70 -27.26 5.47
C LYS A 25 -17.96 -26.03 4.93
N ASN A 26 -17.72 -25.03 5.79
CA ASN A 26 -17.00 -23.80 5.42
C ASN A 26 -15.52 -24.11 5.17
N LEU A 27 -14.90 -24.87 6.09
CA LEU A 27 -13.50 -25.29 5.97
C LEU A 27 -13.25 -26.14 4.71
N SER A 28 -14.13 -27.08 4.38
CA SER A 28 -13.93 -27.92 3.19
C SER A 28 -13.93 -27.14 1.87
N VAL A 29 -14.63 -25.99 1.83
CA VAL A 29 -14.67 -25.13 0.64
C VAL A 29 -13.46 -24.20 0.62
N ASN A 30 -13.16 -23.54 1.74
CA ASN A 30 -12.09 -22.55 1.83
C ASN A 30 -10.68 -23.16 1.84
N LEU A 31 -10.52 -24.38 2.35
CA LEU A 31 -9.24 -25.11 2.40
C LEU A 31 -9.14 -26.19 1.31
N SER A 32 -9.86 -26.01 0.20
CA SER A 32 -9.66 -26.82 -1.00
C SER A 32 -8.26 -26.62 -1.58
N ALA A 33 -7.79 -27.57 -2.40
CA ALA A 33 -6.45 -27.51 -3.00
C ALA A 33 -6.23 -26.23 -3.83
N ASP A 34 -7.25 -25.77 -4.56
CA ASP A 34 -7.20 -24.57 -5.39
C ASP A 34 -7.07 -23.30 -4.55
N SER A 35 -7.87 -23.19 -3.48
CA SER A 35 -7.80 -22.07 -2.54
C SER A 35 -6.44 -22.01 -1.83
N LEU A 36 -5.91 -23.16 -1.42
CA LEU A 36 -4.60 -23.24 -0.77
C LEU A 36 -3.47 -22.82 -1.72
N ALA A 37 -3.53 -23.23 -2.99
CA ALA A 37 -2.59 -22.78 -4.01
C ALA A 37 -2.67 -21.25 -4.22
N ALA A 38 -3.88 -20.69 -4.31
CA ALA A 38 -4.07 -19.25 -4.42
C ALA A 38 -3.55 -18.47 -3.20
N MET A 39 -3.73 -19.01 -1.98
CA MET A 39 -3.17 -18.43 -0.75
C MET A 39 -1.64 -18.44 -0.75
N VAL A 40 -1.00 -19.52 -1.21
CA VAL A 40 0.47 -19.59 -1.30
C VAL A 40 0.99 -18.60 -2.35
N ILE A 41 0.39 -18.55 -3.54
CA ILE A 41 0.82 -17.64 -4.61
C ILE A 41 0.65 -16.17 -4.19
N SER A 42 -0.50 -15.80 -3.64
CA SER A 42 -0.74 -14.45 -3.13
C SER A 42 0.18 -14.11 -1.96
N GLY A 43 0.45 -15.09 -1.08
CA GLY A 43 1.44 -14.99 -0.01
C GLY A 43 2.83 -14.64 -0.53
N LEU A 44 3.32 -15.34 -1.56
CA LEU A 44 4.61 -15.04 -2.19
C LEU A 44 4.66 -13.62 -2.77
N MET A 45 3.59 -13.16 -3.42
CA MET A 45 3.51 -11.79 -3.93
C MET A 45 3.50 -10.74 -2.80
N SER A 46 2.86 -11.07 -1.67
CA SER A 46 2.77 -10.17 -0.51
C SER A 46 4.11 -9.94 0.21
N VAL A 47 5.08 -10.87 0.07
CA VAL A 47 6.43 -10.75 0.67
C VAL A 47 7.11 -9.46 0.22
N GLY A 48 7.07 -9.16 -1.08
CA GLY A 48 7.66 -7.96 -1.64
C GLY A 48 7.04 -6.69 -1.06
N ILE A 49 5.70 -6.65 -0.97
CA ILE A 49 4.96 -5.50 -0.42
C ILE A 49 5.29 -5.31 1.07
N SER A 50 5.32 -6.38 1.86
CA SER A 50 5.62 -6.32 3.30
C SER A 50 7.05 -5.83 3.57
N TYR A 51 8.03 -6.28 2.78
CA TYR A 51 9.41 -5.81 2.86
C TYR A 51 9.54 -4.33 2.44
N CYS A 52 9.06 -3.99 1.25
CA CYS A 52 9.17 -2.64 0.70
C CYS A 52 8.42 -1.60 1.54
N SER A 53 7.29 -1.96 2.15
CA SER A 53 6.53 -1.07 3.03
C SER A 53 7.35 -0.66 4.25
N GLY A 54 7.93 -1.64 4.96
CA GLY A 54 8.79 -1.36 6.11
C GLY A 54 10.04 -0.57 5.73
N TRP A 55 10.64 -0.88 4.58
CA TRP A 55 11.78 -0.13 4.07
C TRP A 55 11.42 1.32 3.74
N CYS A 56 10.31 1.56 3.03
CA CYS A 56 9.85 2.88 2.64
C CYS A 56 9.62 3.78 3.86
N VAL A 57 8.92 3.29 4.89
CA VAL A 57 8.69 4.04 6.13
C VAL A 57 10.02 4.41 6.80
N ARG A 58 10.98 3.48 6.85
CA ARG A 58 12.30 3.69 7.49
C ARG A 58 13.13 4.77 6.80
N VAL A 59 13.20 4.78 5.46
CA VAL A 59 14.07 5.71 4.72
C VAL A 59 13.40 7.02 4.33
N THR A 60 12.09 7.12 4.54
CA THR A 60 11.32 8.35 4.24
C THR A 60 10.62 8.89 5.48
N SER A 61 9.32 8.64 5.62
CA SER A 61 8.49 8.97 6.77
C SER A 61 7.17 8.21 6.68
N SER A 62 6.43 8.12 7.78
CA SER A 62 5.07 7.58 7.79
C SER A 62 4.14 8.35 6.85
N THR A 63 4.22 9.68 6.81
CA THR A 63 3.42 10.52 5.90
C THR A 63 3.75 10.26 4.43
N THR A 64 5.04 10.10 4.09
CA THR A 64 5.45 9.78 2.71
C THR A 64 4.95 8.40 2.30
N TYR A 65 5.05 7.40 3.18
CA TYR A 65 4.54 6.06 2.90
C TYR A 65 3.03 6.06 2.62
N SER A 66 2.23 6.73 3.46
CA SER A 66 0.79 6.87 3.24
C SER A 66 0.47 7.63 1.94
N MET A 67 1.21 8.69 1.62
CA MET A 67 1.04 9.43 0.36
C MET A 67 1.34 8.57 -0.87
N VAL A 68 2.45 7.82 -0.86
CA VAL A 68 2.80 6.90 -1.95
C VAL A 68 1.76 5.79 -2.07
N GLY A 69 1.22 5.29 -0.96
CA GLY A 69 0.11 4.32 -0.95
C GLY A 69 -1.16 4.86 -1.62
N ALA A 70 -1.51 6.13 -1.38
CA ALA A 70 -2.62 6.79 -2.06
C ALA A 70 -2.35 6.96 -3.56
N LEU A 71 -1.13 7.40 -3.94
CA LEU A 71 -0.72 7.59 -5.33
C LEU A 71 -0.68 6.27 -6.12
N ASN A 72 -0.32 5.14 -5.50
CA ASN A 72 -0.26 3.83 -6.15
C ASN A 72 -1.61 3.37 -6.73
N LYS A 73 -2.73 3.90 -6.22
CA LYS A 73 -4.07 3.58 -6.74
C LYS A 73 -4.35 4.26 -8.08
N LEU A 74 -3.73 5.40 -8.38
CA LEU A 74 -4.03 6.20 -9.57
C LEU A 74 -3.62 5.52 -10.88
N PRO A 75 -2.41 4.92 -11.01
CA PRO A 75 -2.04 4.19 -12.22
C PRO A 75 -2.94 2.98 -12.48
N ILE A 76 -3.35 2.26 -11.43
CA ILE A 76 -4.24 1.11 -11.56
C ILE A 76 -5.63 1.56 -12.04
N ALA A 77 -6.15 2.66 -11.48
CA ALA A 77 -7.41 3.25 -11.94
C ALA A 77 -7.33 3.72 -13.40
N LEU A 78 -6.20 4.34 -13.79
CA LEU A 78 -5.96 4.76 -15.16
C LEU A 78 -5.88 3.56 -16.13
N ALA A 79 -5.17 2.50 -15.74
CA ALA A 79 -5.13 1.24 -16.51
C ALA A 79 -6.54 0.64 -16.65
N GLY A 80 -7.36 0.68 -15.60
CA GLY A 80 -8.77 0.28 -15.65
C GLY A 80 -9.56 1.03 -16.74
N LEU A 81 -9.38 2.35 -16.84
CA LEU A 81 -10.05 3.19 -17.83
C LEU A 81 -9.52 3.01 -19.27
N VAL A 82 -8.25 2.63 -19.43
CA VAL A 82 -7.60 2.49 -20.74
C VAL A 82 -7.84 1.09 -21.33
N PHE A 83 -7.75 0.04 -20.52
CA PHE A 83 -7.80 -1.35 -20.98
C PHE A 83 -9.19 -1.97 -20.94
N PHE A 84 -10.15 -1.40 -20.19
CA PHE A 84 -11.52 -1.92 -20.09
C PHE A 84 -12.54 -0.90 -20.58
N ASP A 85 -13.55 -1.36 -21.32
CA ASP A 85 -14.66 -0.55 -21.84
C ASP A 85 -15.71 -0.26 -20.75
N ALA A 86 -15.26 0.36 -19.66
CA ALA A 86 -16.12 0.77 -18.55
C ALA A 86 -16.68 2.18 -18.79
N PRO A 87 -17.88 2.52 -18.26
CA PRO A 87 -18.46 3.85 -18.41
C PRO A 87 -17.55 4.91 -17.80
N LYS A 88 -17.01 5.76 -18.68
CA LYS A 88 -16.02 6.77 -18.35
C LYS A 88 -16.70 8.11 -18.08
N ASN A 89 -16.66 8.57 -16.82
CA ASN A 89 -17.16 9.91 -16.46
C ASN A 89 -16.01 10.92 -16.49
N PHE A 90 -16.29 12.15 -16.96
CA PHE A 90 -15.33 13.26 -16.94
C PHE A 90 -14.78 13.53 -15.53
N LEU A 91 -15.62 13.41 -14.50
CA LEU A 91 -15.22 13.57 -13.10
C LEU A 91 -14.17 12.54 -12.68
N SER A 92 -14.24 11.30 -13.19
CA SER A 92 -13.28 10.25 -12.86
C SER A 92 -11.89 10.56 -13.42
N PHE A 93 -11.81 11.05 -14.67
CA PHE A 93 -10.54 11.50 -15.25
C PHE A 93 -9.97 12.71 -14.51
N PHE A 94 -10.81 13.70 -14.21
CA PHE A 94 -10.39 14.90 -13.49
C PHE A 94 -9.87 14.56 -12.08
N SER A 95 -10.50 13.62 -11.38
CA SER A 95 -10.06 13.16 -10.06
C SER A 95 -8.70 12.48 -10.10
N ILE A 96 -8.43 11.65 -11.12
CA ILE A 96 -7.12 11.01 -11.33
C ILE A 96 -6.05 12.07 -11.60
N PHE A 97 -6.35 13.05 -12.46
CA PHE A 97 -5.44 14.17 -12.74
C PHE A 97 -5.10 14.98 -11.49
N LEU A 98 -6.11 15.35 -10.68
CA LEU A 98 -5.89 16.03 -9.39
C LEU A 98 -5.04 15.18 -8.44
N GLY A 99 -5.25 13.86 -8.43
CA GLY A 99 -4.42 12.92 -7.68
C GLY A 99 -2.94 13.00 -8.07
N PHE A 100 -2.62 12.97 -9.36
CA PHE A 100 -1.24 13.12 -9.84
C PHE A 100 -0.66 14.50 -9.53
N LEU A 101 -1.45 15.57 -9.69
CA LEU A 101 -1.03 16.92 -9.34
C LEU A 101 -0.68 17.05 -7.86
N SER A 102 -1.48 16.44 -6.97
CA SER A 102 -1.19 16.42 -5.53
C SER A 102 0.12 15.70 -5.20
N GLY A 103 0.42 14.61 -5.91
CA GLY A 103 1.69 13.88 -5.78
C GLY A 103 2.89 14.70 -6.21
N LEU A 104 2.76 15.45 -7.32
CA LEU A 104 3.80 16.34 -7.82
C LEU A 104 4.07 17.48 -6.82
N LEU A 105 3.02 18.13 -6.33
CA LEU A 105 3.13 19.19 -5.32
C LEU A 105 3.80 18.67 -4.04
N TYR A 106 3.45 17.46 -3.59
CA TYR A 106 4.08 16.81 -2.44
C TYR A 106 5.58 16.58 -2.66
N ALA A 107 5.98 16.10 -3.85
CA ALA A 107 7.38 15.87 -4.19
C ALA A 107 8.20 17.19 -4.15
N VAL A 108 7.66 18.27 -4.73
CA VAL A 108 8.28 19.61 -4.69
C VAL A 108 8.38 20.13 -3.26
N ALA A 109 7.33 20.00 -2.46
CA ALA A 109 7.33 20.42 -1.06
C ALA A 109 8.40 19.69 -0.25
N LYS A 110 8.55 18.38 -0.45
CA LYS A 110 9.59 17.57 0.20
C LYS A 110 11.00 18.02 -0.20
N GLN A 111 11.24 18.30 -1.48
CA GLN A 111 12.53 18.79 -1.95
C GLN A 111 12.90 20.14 -1.30
N LYS A 112 11.95 21.08 -1.24
CA LYS A 112 12.15 22.38 -0.57
C LYS A 112 12.48 22.22 0.91
N LYS A 113 11.78 21.32 1.62
CA LYS A 113 12.05 21.04 3.04
C LYS A 113 13.47 20.52 3.28
N ILE A 114 13.98 19.64 2.40
CA ILE A 114 15.35 19.11 2.49
C ILE A 114 16.37 20.24 2.26
N GLN A 115 16.15 21.12 1.28
CA GLN A 115 17.04 22.27 1.04
C GLN A 115 17.08 23.21 2.25
N GLN A 116 15.93 23.54 2.85
CA GLN A 116 15.85 24.39 4.03
C GLN A 116 16.58 23.78 5.23
N GLN A 117 16.44 22.48 5.48
CA GLN A 117 17.18 21.79 6.55
C GLN A 117 18.70 21.85 6.35
N LYS A 118 19.19 21.70 5.11
CA LYS A 118 20.62 21.81 4.81
C LYS A 118 21.17 23.22 5.06
N VAL A 119 20.43 24.23 4.63
CA VAL A 119 20.82 25.65 4.85
C VAL A 119 20.84 25.97 6.35
N LEU A 120 19.83 25.51 7.11
CA LEU A 120 19.78 25.70 8.55
C LEU A 120 20.97 25.02 9.26
N ALA A 121 21.28 23.76 8.91
CA ALA A 121 22.42 23.04 9.46
C ALA A 121 23.75 23.80 9.22
N ALA A 122 23.98 24.27 7.99
CA ALA A 122 25.18 25.03 7.62
C ALA A 122 25.29 26.41 8.31
N THR A 123 24.17 26.94 8.85
CA THR A 123 24.16 28.20 9.59
C THR A 123 24.47 27.99 11.07
N LEU A 124 24.12 26.83 11.64
CA LEU A 124 24.39 26.47 13.04
C LEU A 124 25.84 26.01 13.28
N GLU A 125 26.54 25.58 12.23
CA GLU A 125 27.97 25.18 12.30
C GLU A 125 28.95 26.36 12.20
N LYS A 126 28.46 27.59 12.05
CA LYS A 126 29.25 28.83 12.02
C LYS A 126 29.09 29.62 13.31
#